data_AF-A0A059EWW1-F1
#
_entry.id   AF-A0A059EWW1-F1
#
_cell.length_a   1.000
_cell.length_b   1.000
_cell.length_c   1.000
_cell.angle_alpha   90.00
_cell.angle_beta   90.00
_cell.angle_gamma   90.00
#
_symmetry.space_group_name_H-M   'P 1'
#
loop_
_entity.id
_entity.type
_entity.pdbx_description
1 polymer ?
#
loop_
_entity_poly.entity_id
_entity_poly.type
_entity_poly.pdbx_seq_one_letter_code
_entity_poly.pdbx_strand_id
1 'polypeptide(L)'
;MKEQKIPRKIKKLYERQNRFEVEKIKSNYPEYLTIEDIDSPDIELLTKCKSVDNSIPVPFFWKYKKVNPIYKLNVPFIVPSIIKEKEFTLSLDEMIKNIPRKRIIGYGELTREDYSFKTQLKSMKPGYMSMELISALNLKEGVKYPWYDKIEYFGIPTHFSDAKLDDFIVKIYSDN
;
A
#
# COMPACT_ATOMS: atom_id res chain seq x y z
N MET A 1 45.16 15.29 -5.08
CA MET A 1 44.21 15.11 -3.96
C MET A 1 44.32 13.67 -3.49
N LYS A 2 44.54 13.41 -2.18
CA LYS A 2 44.65 12.02 -1.69
C LYS A 2 43.26 11.38 -1.80
N GLU A 3 43.13 10.29 -2.57
CA GLU A 3 41.91 9.51 -2.64
C GLU A 3 41.55 9.03 -1.22
N GLN A 4 40.37 9.42 -0.74
CA GLN A 4 39.88 8.95 0.54
C GLN A 4 39.57 7.46 0.41
N LYS A 5 40.27 6.62 1.18
CA LYS A 5 40.06 5.17 1.16
C LYS A 5 38.64 4.84 1.64
N ILE A 6 37.85 4.26 0.75
CA ILE A 6 36.50 3.79 1.07
C ILE A 6 36.58 2.69 2.15
N PRO A 7 35.79 2.77 3.23
CA PRO A 7 35.72 1.72 4.24
C PRO A 7 35.40 0.34 3.63
N ARG A 8 36.09 -0.71 4.09
CA ARG A 8 35.93 -2.09 3.58
C ARG A 8 34.47 -2.56 3.58
N LYS A 9 33.70 -2.19 4.61
CA LYS A 9 32.28 -2.53 4.73
C LYS A 9 31.46 -1.95 3.57
N ILE A 10 31.72 -0.70 3.20
CA ILE A 10 31.04 -0.02 2.11
C ILE A 10 31.44 -0.66 0.77
N LYS A 11 32.72 -0.98 0.60
CA LYS A 11 33.20 -1.68 -0.60
C LYS A 11 32.48 -3.02 -0.82
N LYS A 12 32.32 -3.85 0.23
CA LYS A 12 31.58 -5.12 0.15
C LYS A 12 30.11 -4.94 -0.23
N LEU A 13 29.46 -3.87 0.23
CA LEU A 13 28.07 -3.57 -0.14
C LEU A 13 27.96 -3.22 -1.62
N TYR A 14 28.87 -2.38 -2.13
CA TYR A 14 28.93 -2.07 -3.56
C TYR A 14 29.23 -3.30 -4.41
N GLU A 15 30.19 -4.14 -4.00
CA GLU A 15 30.48 -5.38 -4.73
C GLU A 15 29.26 -6.32 -4.79
N ARG A 16 28.51 -6.43 -3.69
CA ARG A 16 27.27 -7.21 -3.67
C ARG A 16 26.18 -6.59 -4.55
N GLN A 17 26.03 -5.27 -4.55
CA GLN A 17 25.11 -4.56 -5.43
C GLN A 17 25.48 -4.73 -6.90
N ASN A 18 26.76 -4.64 -7.25
CA ASN A 18 27.22 -4.83 -8.63
C ASN A 18 26.96 -6.26 -9.12
N ARG A 19 27.19 -7.27 -8.25
CA ARG A 19 26.85 -8.67 -8.57
C ARG A 19 25.35 -8.84 -8.81
N PHE A 20 24.50 -8.20 -7.99
CA PHE A 20 23.05 -8.20 -8.19
C PHE A 20 22.66 -7.69 -9.58
N GLU A 21 23.20 -6.53 -9.97
CA GLU A 21 22.85 -5.87 -11.23
C GLU A 21 23.26 -6.71 -12.44
N VAL A 22 24.44 -7.32 -12.38
CA VAL A 22 24.93 -8.23 -13.43
C VAL A 22 24.02 -9.46 -13.56
N GLU A 23 23.69 -10.13 -12.45
CA GLU A 23 22.83 -11.32 -12.49
C GLU A 23 21.39 -11.00 -12.88
N LYS A 24 20.89 -9.80 -12.52
CA LYS A 24 19.58 -9.33 -12.93
C LYS A 24 19.48 -9.15 -14.45
N ILE A 25 20.55 -8.72 -15.11
CA ILE A 25 20.59 -8.61 -16.58
C ILE A 25 20.60 -10.00 -17.24
N LYS A 26 21.21 -11.01 -16.60
CA LYS A 26 21.32 -12.37 -17.13
C LYS A 26 20.07 -13.22 -16.94
N SER A 27 19.37 -13.02 -15.82
CA SER A 27 18.23 -13.85 -15.45
C SER A 27 17.05 -13.71 -16.43
N ASN A 28 16.37 -14.83 -16.70
CA ASN A 28 15.14 -14.85 -17.50
C ASN A 28 13.95 -14.21 -16.77
N TYR A 29 13.98 -14.15 -15.43
CA TYR A 29 12.92 -13.57 -14.59
C TYR A 29 13.49 -12.53 -13.61
N PRO A 30 13.95 -11.37 -14.11
CA PRO A 30 14.64 -10.35 -13.30
C PRO A 30 13.79 -9.70 -12.21
N GLU A 31 12.47 -9.78 -12.31
CA GLU A 31 11.50 -9.23 -11.36
C GLU A 31 11.43 -9.99 -10.03
N TYR A 32 11.72 -11.30 -10.04
CA TYR A 32 11.69 -12.15 -8.84
C TYR A 32 13.04 -12.24 -8.12
N LEU A 33 14.13 -11.82 -8.78
CA LEU A 33 15.46 -11.85 -8.22
C LEU A 33 15.63 -10.76 -7.16
N THR A 34 15.99 -11.14 -5.94
CA THR A 34 16.28 -10.20 -4.84
C THR A 34 17.76 -10.18 -4.49
N ILE A 35 18.20 -9.14 -3.77
CA ILE A 35 19.60 -8.98 -3.36
C ILE A 35 20.07 -10.14 -2.45
N GLU A 36 19.14 -10.80 -1.76
CA GLU A 36 19.43 -11.96 -0.92
C GLU A 36 19.79 -13.22 -1.73
N ASP A 37 19.33 -13.32 -2.99
CA ASP A 37 19.48 -14.53 -3.81
C ASP A 37 20.88 -14.69 -4.40
N ILE A 38 21.68 -13.61 -4.45
CA ILE A 38 23.03 -13.60 -5.04
C ILE A 38 23.97 -14.58 -4.33
N ASP A 39 23.75 -14.79 -3.04
CA ASP A 39 24.58 -15.66 -2.21
C ASP A 39 24.07 -17.12 -2.26
N SER A 40 23.04 -17.42 -3.07
CA SER A 40 22.53 -18.78 -3.28
C SER A 40 23.45 -19.61 -4.20
N PRO A 41 23.45 -20.95 -4.06
CA PRO A 41 24.32 -21.82 -4.87
C PRO A 41 23.92 -21.88 -6.35
N ASP A 42 22.61 -21.77 -6.63
CA ASP A 42 22.06 -21.72 -7.99
C ASP A 42 20.97 -20.64 -8.06
N ILE A 43 21.37 -19.50 -8.63
CA ILE A 43 20.55 -18.30 -8.73
C ILE A 43 19.42 -18.48 -9.74
N GLU A 44 19.70 -19.17 -10.86
CA GLU A 44 18.74 -19.33 -11.95
C GLU A 44 17.61 -20.28 -11.55
N LEU A 45 17.96 -21.41 -10.91
CA LEU A 45 16.98 -22.34 -10.37
C LEU A 45 16.11 -21.68 -9.29
N LEU A 46 16.73 -20.95 -8.35
CA LEU A 46 15.99 -20.25 -7.30
C LEU A 46 15.02 -19.23 -7.89
N THR A 47 15.46 -18.46 -8.87
CA THR A 47 14.64 -17.47 -9.57
C THR A 47 13.47 -18.14 -10.31
N LYS A 48 13.72 -19.27 -10.98
CA LYS A 48 12.67 -20.08 -11.62
C LYS A 48 11.65 -20.63 -10.62
N CYS A 49 12.09 -21.08 -9.45
CA CYS A 49 11.18 -21.54 -8.39
C CYS A 49 10.29 -20.41 -7.85
N LYS A 50 10.83 -19.19 -7.78
CA LYS A 50 10.07 -18.00 -7.38
C LYS A 50 9.08 -17.54 -8.45
N SER A 51 9.39 -17.74 -9.73
CA SER A 51 8.55 -17.33 -10.85
C SER A 51 7.40 -18.30 -11.16
N VAL A 52 7.35 -19.46 -10.52
CA VAL A 52 6.29 -20.46 -10.73
C VAL A 52 4.93 -19.88 -10.32
N ASP A 53 3.91 -20.14 -11.12
CA ASP A 53 2.54 -19.70 -10.84
C ASP A 53 2.05 -20.21 -9.49
N ASN A 54 1.34 -19.34 -8.77
CA ASN A 54 0.84 -19.61 -7.42
C ASN A 54 1.96 -19.91 -6.40
N SER A 55 3.23 -19.61 -6.70
CA SER A 55 4.29 -19.64 -5.70
C SER A 55 4.08 -18.48 -4.72
N ILE A 56 4.08 -18.79 -3.43
CA ILE A 56 3.99 -17.78 -2.37
C ILE A 56 5.42 -17.46 -1.95
N PRO A 57 5.87 -16.19 -2.05
CA PRO A 57 7.23 -15.85 -1.67
C PRO A 57 7.44 -16.02 -0.17
N VAL A 58 8.68 -16.24 0.26
CA VAL A 58 9.01 -16.27 1.68
C VAL A 58 8.68 -14.90 2.28
N PRO A 59 7.97 -14.82 3.42
CA PRO A 59 7.60 -13.55 4.02
C PRO A 59 8.82 -12.67 4.27
N PHE A 60 8.81 -11.42 3.79
CA PHE A 60 9.97 -10.50 3.76
C PHE A 60 10.69 -10.31 5.10
N PHE A 61 10.07 -10.72 6.19
CA PHE A 61 10.52 -10.48 7.54
C PHE A 61 11.47 -11.52 8.14
N TRP A 62 11.67 -12.65 7.48
CA TRP A 62 12.59 -13.70 7.92
C TRP A 62 14.00 -13.18 8.24
N LYS A 63 14.43 -12.09 7.57
CA LYS A 63 15.75 -11.47 7.73
C LYS A 63 15.89 -10.50 8.91
N TYR A 64 14.80 -10.09 9.57
CA TYR A 64 14.90 -9.14 10.69
C TYR A 64 15.00 -9.86 12.03
N LYS A 65 15.95 -9.43 12.85
CA LYS A 65 16.18 -9.99 14.20
C LYS A 65 15.01 -9.78 15.17
N LYS A 66 14.17 -8.77 14.95
CA LYS A 66 12.94 -8.54 15.74
C LYS A 66 11.78 -9.25 15.03
N VAL A 67 11.56 -10.51 15.39
CA VAL A 67 10.65 -11.42 14.67
C VAL A 67 9.18 -11.22 15.08
N ASN A 68 8.85 -10.63 16.24
CA ASN A 68 7.46 -10.50 16.68
C ASN A 68 7.09 -9.04 16.97
N PRO A 69 6.13 -8.43 16.28
CA PRO A 69 5.42 -7.23 16.74
C PRO A 69 4.11 -7.55 17.47
N ILE A 70 3.79 -8.83 17.72
CA ILE A 70 2.57 -9.27 18.43
C ILE A 70 2.40 -8.53 19.78
N TYR A 71 3.50 -8.21 20.48
CA TYR A 71 3.49 -7.48 21.75
C TYR A 71 3.29 -5.95 21.61
N LYS A 72 3.14 -5.40 20.40
CA LYS A 72 2.87 -3.97 20.17
C LYS A 72 1.42 -3.65 19.79
N LEU A 73 0.56 -4.66 19.67
CA LEU A 73 -0.88 -4.45 19.50
C LEU A 73 -1.54 -4.19 20.86
N ASN A 74 -1.14 -3.12 21.56
CA ASN A 74 -1.88 -2.59 22.72
C ASN A 74 -3.17 -1.87 22.25
N VAL A 75 -3.73 -2.28 21.12
CA VAL A 75 -4.98 -1.75 20.60
C VAL A 75 -6.07 -2.66 21.14
N PRO A 76 -7.03 -2.16 21.93
CA PRO A 76 -8.15 -2.98 22.37
C PRO A 76 -8.89 -3.52 21.14
N PHE A 77 -9.47 -4.70 21.30
CA PHE A 77 -10.29 -5.30 20.26
C PHE A 77 -11.44 -4.36 19.87
N ILE A 78 -11.54 -4.03 18.59
CA ILE A 78 -12.64 -3.22 18.05
C ILE A 78 -13.82 -4.16 17.77
N VAL A 79 -14.88 -3.99 18.54
CA VAL A 79 -16.15 -4.69 18.33
C VAL A 79 -16.74 -4.24 16.98
N PRO A 80 -17.12 -5.18 16.09
CA PRO A 80 -17.81 -4.85 14.84
C PRO A 80 -19.03 -3.96 15.08
N SER A 81 -19.29 -3.01 14.16
CA SER A 81 -20.37 -2.01 14.28
C SER A 81 -21.73 -2.65 14.58
N ILE A 82 -22.06 -3.75 13.91
CA ILE A 82 -23.31 -4.51 14.09
C ILE A 82 -23.55 -4.91 15.56
N ILE A 83 -22.50 -5.36 16.24
CA ILE A 83 -22.57 -5.80 17.63
C ILE A 83 -22.60 -4.59 18.57
N LYS A 84 -21.86 -3.53 18.22
CA LYS A 84 -21.81 -2.27 18.98
C LYS A 84 -23.15 -1.53 18.98
N GLU A 85 -23.83 -1.45 17.84
CA GLU A 85 -25.12 -0.77 17.67
C GLU A 85 -26.26 -1.46 18.42
N LYS A 86 -26.20 -2.79 18.55
CA LYS A 86 -27.26 -3.59 19.18
C LYS A 86 -26.96 -3.98 20.62
N GLU A 87 -25.94 -3.39 21.24
CA GLU A 87 -25.57 -3.61 22.64
C GLU A 87 -25.51 -5.11 23.05
N PHE A 88 -25.04 -5.97 22.14
CA PHE A 88 -24.96 -7.43 22.36
C PHE A 88 -26.29 -8.16 22.57
N THR A 89 -27.44 -7.58 22.20
CA THR A 89 -28.78 -8.18 22.37
C THR A 89 -29.28 -8.97 21.15
N LEU A 90 -28.39 -9.30 20.21
CA LEU A 90 -28.75 -9.99 18.95
C LEU A 90 -29.33 -11.39 19.18
N SER A 91 -30.43 -11.71 18.49
CA SER A 91 -30.93 -13.08 18.37
C SER A 91 -30.12 -13.89 17.36
N LEU A 92 -30.18 -15.22 17.44
CA LEU A 92 -29.45 -16.11 16.52
C LEU A 92 -29.81 -15.84 15.05
N ASP A 93 -31.09 -15.63 14.76
CA ASP A 93 -31.57 -15.32 13.41
C ASP A 93 -31.01 -14.00 12.89
N GLU A 94 -30.94 -12.97 13.75
CA GLU A 94 -30.35 -11.69 13.38
C GLU A 94 -28.84 -11.77 13.15
N MET A 95 -28.15 -12.62 13.93
CA MET A 95 -26.72 -12.86 13.73
C MET A 95 -26.46 -13.51 12.39
N ILE A 96 -27.21 -14.56 12.03
CA ILE A 96 -27.05 -15.28 10.76
C ILE A 96 -27.39 -14.37 9.57
N LYS A 97 -28.43 -13.54 9.70
CA LYS A 97 -28.84 -12.59 8.66
C LYS A 97 -27.78 -11.52 8.41
N ASN A 98 -27.13 -11.04 9.47
CA ASN A 98 -26.19 -9.92 9.42
C ASN A 98 -24.72 -10.34 9.47
N ILE A 99 -24.37 -11.56 9.03
CA ILE A 99 -22.97 -11.98 8.96
C ILE A 99 -22.18 -11.01 8.06
N PRO A 100 -21.19 -10.28 8.59
CA PRO A 100 -20.41 -9.37 7.78
C PRO A 100 -19.59 -10.17 6.76
N ARG A 101 -19.86 -9.99 5.46
CA ARG A 101 -19.01 -10.52 4.40
C ARG A 101 -17.75 -9.64 4.27
N LYS A 102 -16.87 -9.74 5.25
CA LYS A 102 -15.57 -9.06 5.19
C LYS A 102 -14.72 -9.77 4.14
N ARG A 103 -13.94 -8.99 3.36
CA ARG A 103 -12.86 -9.57 2.55
C ARG A 103 -11.90 -10.26 3.53
N ILE A 104 -11.93 -11.59 3.52
CA ILE A 104 -10.90 -12.41 4.16
C ILE A 104 -9.60 -12.25 3.36
N ILE A 105 -8.49 -12.56 4.00
CA ILE A 105 -7.17 -12.59 3.38
C ILE A 105 -7.23 -13.46 2.11
N GLY A 106 -6.76 -12.92 1.00
CA GLY A 106 -6.69 -13.62 -0.29
C GLY A 106 -5.55 -14.63 -0.34
N TYR A 107 -5.57 -15.52 -1.35
CA TYR A 107 -4.43 -16.39 -1.61
C TYR A 107 -3.16 -15.56 -1.91
N GLY A 108 -2.05 -15.88 -1.25
CA GLY A 108 -0.77 -15.18 -1.42
C GLY A 108 -0.63 -13.87 -0.63
N GLU A 109 -1.65 -13.42 0.10
CA GLU A 109 -1.51 -12.28 1.02
C GLU A 109 -0.70 -12.69 2.26
N LEU A 110 0.54 -12.21 2.35
CA LEU A 110 1.49 -12.51 3.43
C LEU A 110 1.44 -11.42 4.51
N THR A 111 0.83 -11.71 5.65
CA THR A 111 0.73 -10.71 6.72
C THR A 111 2.01 -10.59 7.54
N ARG A 112 2.60 -9.39 7.59
CA ARG A 112 3.45 -8.95 8.72
C ARG A 112 2.83 -7.79 9.48
N GLU A 113 2.42 -6.76 8.73
CA GLU A 113 2.09 -5.42 9.21
C GLU A 113 0.93 -4.80 8.40
N ASP A 114 0.13 -5.59 7.67
CA ASP A 114 -0.98 -5.08 6.85
C ASP A 114 -2.27 -4.74 7.63
N TYR A 115 -2.15 -4.66 8.96
CA TYR A 115 -3.04 -3.83 9.78
C TYR A 115 -2.58 -2.36 9.80
N SER A 116 -1.55 -1.97 9.04
CA SER A 116 -1.35 -0.57 8.71
C SER A 116 -2.60 -0.14 7.96
N PHE A 117 -3.34 0.79 8.57
CA PHE A 117 -4.45 1.53 7.97
C PHE A 117 -4.39 1.41 6.46
N LYS A 118 -5.28 0.59 5.86
CA LYS A 118 -5.52 0.74 4.43
C LYS A 118 -5.90 2.20 4.30
N THR A 119 -4.97 3.01 3.79
CA THR A 119 -5.30 4.33 3.27
C THR A 119 -6.53 4.07 2.43
N GLN A 120 -7.62 4.77 2.73
CA GLN A 120 -8.89 4.53 2.09
C GLN A 120 -8.82 5.06 0.64
N LEU A 121 -7.82 4.64 -0.14
CA LEU A 121 -7.61 5.00 -1.53
C LEU A 121 -8.84 4.66 -2.37
N LYS A 122 -9.64 3.67 -1.93
CA LYS A 122 -10.91 3.32 -2.57
C LYS A 122 -12.00 4.39 -2.39
N SER A 123 -12.00 5.14 -1.29
CA SER A 123 -12.98 6.21 -1.07
C SER A 123 -12.52 7.55 -1.65
N MET A 124 -11.22 7.71 -1.91
CA MET A 124 -10.64 8.92 -2.50
C MET A 124 -10.80 8.88 -4.02
N LYS A 125 -11.51 9.86 -4.58
CA LYS A 125 -11.66 10.05 -6.04
C LYS A 125 -11.19 11.45 -6.43
N PRO A 126 -10.52 11.62 -7.58
CA PRO A 126 -10.15 12.94 -8.08
C PRO A 126 -11.39 13.81 -8.26
N GLY A 127 -11.30 15.10 -7.93
CA GLY A 127 -12.44 16.02 -7.93
C GLY A 127 -13.36 15.92 -6.70
N TYR A 128 -13.13 14.97 -5.80
CA TYR A 128 -13.87 14.88 -4.53
C TYR A 128 -12.92 15.06 -3.35
N MET A 129 -13.14 16.11 -2.56
CA MET A 129 -12.40 16.33 -1.31
C MET A 129 -13.30 16.11 -0.10
N SER A 130 -12.77 15.46 0.93
CA SER A 130 -13.48 15.28 2.20
C SER A 130 -13.75 16.62 2.87
N MET A 131 -14.82 16.71 3.66
CA MET A 131 -15.15 17.92 4.44
C MET A 131 -14.01 18.32 5.37
N GLU A 132 -13.33 17.34 5.96
CA GLU A 132 -12.14 17.56 6.79
C GLU A 132 -11.03 18.28 6.01
N LEU A 133 -10.77 17.87 4.76
CA LEU A 133 -9.75 18.48 3.92
C LEU A 133 -10.17 19.88 3.43
N ILE A 134 -11.44 20.06 3.07
CA ILE A 134 -12.02 21.36 2.67
C ILE A 134 -11.90 22.37 3.82
N SER A 135 -12.22 21.94 5.04
CA SER A 135 -12.07 22.75 6.25
C SER A 135 -10.61 23.09 6.53
N ALA A 136 -9.70 22.12 6.42
CA ALA A 136 -8.26 22.34 6.59
C ALA A 136 -7.66 23.30 5.56
N LEU A 137 -8.18 23.29 4.33
CA LEU A 137 -7.81 24.21 3.24
C LEU A 137 -8.55 25.54 3.30
N ASN A 138 -9.47 25.72 4.26
CA ASN A 138 -10.30 26.90 4.44
C ASN A 138 -11.09 27.29 3.17
N LEU A 139 -11.57 26.29 2.43
CA LEU A 139 -12.38 26.49 1.24
C LEU A 139 -13.86 26.55 1.62
N LYS A 140 -14.60 27.50 1.02
CA LYS A 140 -16.06 27.59 1.16
C LYS A 140 -16.77 26.80 0.05
N GLU A 141 -18.04 26.48 0.28
CA GLU A 141 -18.89 25.87 -0.74
C GLU A 141 -18.99 26.74 -2.00
N GLY A 142 -18.98 26.10 -3.18
CA GLY A 142 -19.02 26.77 -4.48
C GLY A 142 -17.70 27.42 -4.91
N VAL A 143 -16.64 27.38 -4.10
CA VAL A 143 -15.33 27.94 -4.45
C VAL A 143 -14.54 26.95 -5.30
N LYS A 144 -13.81 27.46 -6.30
CA LYS A 144 -12.88 26.68 -7.13
C LYS A 144 -11.73 26.15 -6.29
N TYR A 145 -11.24 24.94 -6.59
CA TYR A 145 -10.03 24.43 -5.95
C TYR A 145 -8.79 25.25 -6.33
N PRO A 146 -7.73 25.30 -5.50
CA PRO A 146 -6.58 26.17 -5.71
C PRO A 146 -5.82 25.96 -7.03
N TRP A 147 -5.94 24.77 -7.63
CA TRP A 147 -5.28 24.42 -8.90
C TRP A 147 -6.22 24.48 -10.11
N TYR A 148 -7.46 24.94 -9.94
CA TYR A 148 -8.47 25.01 -11.00
C TYR A 148 -7.96 25.78 -12.23
N ASP A 149 -7.41 26.99 -12.03
CA ASP A 149 -6.98 27.85 -13.14
C ASP A 149 -5.83 27.22 -13.95
N LYS A 150 -5.00 26.40 -13.30
CA LYS A 150 -3.96 25.64 -13.99
C LYS A 150 -4.56 24.52 -14.83
N ILE A 151 -5.59 23.84 -14.34
CA ILE A 151 -6.30 22.81 -15.10
C ILE A 151 -7.06 23.44 -16.27
N GLU A 152 -7.66 24.61 -16.09
CA GLU A 152 -8.32 25.34 -17.18
C GLU A 152 -7.33 25.74 -18.28
N TYR A 153 -6.13 26.19 -17.89
CA TYR A 153 -5.09 26.62 -18.84
C TYR A 153 -4.39 25.45 -19.55
N PHE A 154 -3.95 24.42 -18.82
CA PHE A 154 -3.19 23.30 -19.38
C PHE A 154 -4.08 22.14 -19.87
N GLY A 155 -5.35 22.13 -19.47
CA GLY A 155 -6.26 21.00 -19.66
C GLY A 155 -6.25 20.02 -18.49
N ILE A 156 -7.25 19.13 -18.51
CA ILE A 156 -7.42 18.07 -17.51
C ILE A 156 -6.26 17.06 -17.63
N PRO A 157 -5.70 16.55 -16.51
CA PRO A 157 -4.66 15.54 -16.58
C PRO A 157 -5.09 14.31 -17.39
N THR A 158 -4.21 13.81 -18.25
CA THR A 158 -4.50 12.74 -19.22
C THR A 158 -4.96 11.42 -18.57
N HIS A 159 -4.55 11.15 -17.34
CA HIS A 159 -5.00 9.99 -16.56
C HIS A 159 -6.45 10.09 -16.07
N PHE A 160 -7.08 11.25 -16.19
CA PHE A 160 -8.46 11.51 -15.76
C PHE A 160 -9.30 12.02 -16.94
N SER A 161 -9.36 11.25 -18.03
CA SER A 161 -10.13 11.61 -19.23
C SER A 161 -11.61 11.91 -18.96
N ASP A 162 -12.18 11.24 -17.97
CA ASP A 162 -13.61 11.35 -17.63
C ASP A 162 -13.91 12.52 -16.69
N ALA A 163 -12.88 13.11 -16.08
CA ALA A 163 -13.05 14.22 -15.16
C ALA A 163 -13.44 15.48 -15.93
N LYS A 164 -14.35 16.28 -15.33
CA LYS A 164 -14.76 17.57 -15.90
C LYS A 164 -14.17 18.70 -15.08
N LEU A 165 -14.10 19.88 -15.68
CA LEU A 165 -13.63 21.07 -14.98
C LEU A 165 -14.51 21.39 -13.75
N ASP A 166 -15.82 21.14 -13.86
CA ASP A 166 -16.81 21.29 -12.78
C ASP A 166 -16.55 20.40 -11.57
N ASP A 167 -15.81 19.30 -11.74
CA ASP A 167 -15.44 18.43 -10.62
C ASP A 167 -14.39 19.07 -9.70
N PHE A 168 -13.74 20.16 -10.12
CA PHE A 168 -12.76 20.87 -9.32
C PHE A 168 -13.34 22.11 -8.61
N ILE A 169 -14.65 22.13 -8.41
CA ILE A 169 -15.38 23.13 -7.63
C ILE A 169 -15.90 22.45 -6.36
N VAL A 170 -15.83 23.13 -5.21
CA VAL A 170 -16.39 22.62 -3.94
C VAL A 170 -17.89 22.44 -4.12
N LYS A 171 -18.36 21.18 -4.21
CA LYS A 171 -19.78 20.83 -4.30
C LYS A 171 -20.47 21.14 -2.97
N ILE A 172 -21.74 21.53 -3.04
CA ILE A 172 -22.59 21.69 -1.86
C ILE A 172 -22.87 20.28 -1.33
N TYR A 173 -22.41 19.98 -0.12
CA TYR A 173 -22.79 18.75 0.57
C TYR A 173 -24.11 19.00 1.29
N SER A 174 -25.22 18.67 0.64
CA SER A 174 -26.45 18.44 1.40
C SER A 174 -26.25 17.14 2.18
N ASP A 175 -26.13 17.24 3.51
CA ASP A 175 -26.14 16.07 4.40
C ASP A 175 -27.46 15.31 4.22
N ASN A 176 -27.45 14.27 3.39
CA ASN A 176 -28.50 13.26 3.27
C ASN A 176 -27.89 11.88 3.57
#